data_AF-A0A085BP57-F1
#
_entry.id   AF-A0A085BP57-F1
#
_cell.length_a   1.000
_cell.length_b   1.000
_cell.length_c   1.000
_cell.angle_alpha   90.00
_cell.angle_beta   90.00
_cell.angle_gamma   90.00
#
_symmetry.space_group_name_H-M   'P 1'
#
loop_
_entity.id
_entity.type
_entity.pdbx_description
1 polymer ?
#
loop_
_entity_poly.entity_id
_entity_poly.type
_entity_poly.pdbx_seq_one_letter_code
_entity_poly.pdbx_strand_id
1 'polypeptide(L)'
;MTGRTIGVILVIIICLCFNSCTSFNKYSKFNKVQNCGEDNIFLCITNDGLKIKYQSFGGFDFAKNSKEYKKLKVGKKRKFKNILLYGQSKIINTEYYILIDNKEKKTGFVYKDTIINKIPISVAVNDSSNKINKEFLLKGLLDFDE
;
A
#
# COMPACT_ATOMS: atom_id res chain seq x y z
N MET A 1 -45.04 4.87 16.69
CA MET A 1 -43.88 5.51 16.02
C MET A 1 -44.28 5.85 14.60
N THR A 2 -44.38 7.13 14.28
CA THR A 2 -44.83 7.64 12.97
C THR A 2 -43.75 7.41 11.91
N GLY A 3 -44.14 7.11 10.66
CA GLY A 3 -43.19 6.79 9.57
C GLY A 3 -42.05 7.81 9.34
N ARG A 4 -42.21 9.05 9.83
CA ARG A 4 -41.15 10.07 9.88
C ARG A 4 -39.96 9.71 10.74
N THR A 5 -40.14 9.08 11.91
CA THR A 5 -39.03 8.69 12.80
C THR A 5 -38.23 7.53 12.22
N ILE A 6 -38.91 6.59 11.55
CA ILE A 6 -38.27 5.45 10.88
C ILE A 6 -37.42 5.92 9.69
N GLY A 7 -37.91 6.89 8.90
CA GLY A 7 -37.16 7.47 7.79
C GLY A 7 -35.87 8.19 8.22
N VAL A 8 -35.92 8.96 9.32
CA VAL A 8 -34.74 9.66 9.85
C VAL A 8 -33.69 8.67 10.38
N ILE A 9 -34.12 7.61 11.07
CA ILE A 9 -33.22 6.55 11.56
C ILE A 9 -32.56 5.81 10.39
N LEU A 10 -33.30 5.50 9.31
CA LEU A 10 -32.76 4.84 8.13
C LEU A 10 -31.71 5.71 7.41
N VAL A 11 -31.95 7.02 7.29
CA VAL A 11 -30.99 7.96 6.69
C VAL A 11 -29.72 8.09 7.54
N ILE A 12 -29.83 8.11 8.87
CA ILE A 12 -28.67 8.13 9.77
C ILE A 12 -27.85 6.84 9.67
N ILE A 13 -28.50 5.67 9.61
CA ILE A 13 -27.82 4.37 9.43
C ILE A 13 -27.12 4.31 8.06
N ILE A 14 -27.75 4.79 6.99
CA ILE A 14 -27.15 4.88 5.66
C ILE A 14 -25.94 5.84 5.66
N CYS A 15 -26.04 7.00 6.32
CA CYS A 15 -24.93 7.95 6.47
C CYS A 15 -23.75 7.39 7.29
N LEU A 16 -24.01 6.57 8.32
CA LEU A 16 -22.97 5.91 9.12
C LEU A 16 -22.24 4.81 8.34
N CYS A 17 -22.88 4.20 7.34
CA CYS A 17 -22.26 3.21 6.45
C CYS A 17 -21.29 3.82 5.41
N PHE A 18 -21.26 5.15 5.23
CA PHE A 18 -20.36 5.84 4.30
C PHE A 18 -19.05 6.33 4.94
N ASN A 19 -18.77 6.00 6.20
CA ASN A 19 -17.41 6.09 6.74
C ASN A 19 -16.54 5.04 6.05
N SER A 20 -16.11 5.42 4.86
CA SER A 20 -15.31 4.69 3.90
C SER A 20 -14.18 3.98 4.62
N CYS A 21 -14.33 2.67 4.80
CA CYS A 21 -13.25 1.76 5.16
C CYS A 21 -12.27 1.71 3.98
N THR A 22 -11.55 2.80 3.76
CA THR A 22 -10.49 2.86 2.77
C THR A 22 -9.38 1.92 3.24
N SER A 23 -9.00 0.97 2.39
CA SER A 23 -7.88 0.07 2.72
C SER A 23 -6.54 0.78 2.63
N PHE A 24 -6.49 1.97 2.02
CA PHE A 24 -5.29 2.79 1.95
C PHE A 24 -5.22 3.71 3.16
N ASN A 25 -4.03 3.82 3.73
CA ASN A 25 -3.77 4.71 4.84
C ASN A 25 -3.92 6.18 4.41
N LYS A 26 -4.36 7.07 5.31
CA LYS A 26 -4.49 8.52 5.03
C LYS A 26 -3.21 9.17 4.48
N TYR A 27 -2.04 8.61 4.79
CA TYR A 27 -0.75 9.12 4.32
C TYR A 27 -0.39 8.67 2.90
N SER A 28 -1.04 7.66 2.33
CA SER A 28 -0.71 7.10 1.01
C SER A 28 -0.75 8.13 -0.12
N LYS A 29 -1.70 9.08 -0.03
CA LYS A 29 -1.88 10.16 -1.01
C LYS A 29 -0.67 11.10 -1.11
N PHE A 30 0.20 11.10 -0.10
CA PHE A 30 1.40 11.94 -0.07
C PHE A 30 2.65 11.23 -0.61
N ASN A 31 2.54 9.97 -1.05
CA ASN A 31 3.68 9.29 -1.65
C ASN A 31 4.08 9.98 -2.95
N LYS A 32 5.36 10.32 -3.07
CA LYS A 32 5.99 10.78 -4.31
C LYS A 32 6.78 9.62 -4.91
N VAL A 33 6.83 9.53 -6.24
CA VAL A 33 7.58 8.49 -6.96
C VAL A 33 8.48 9.23 -7.94
N GLN A 34 9.78 8.96 -7.89
CA GLN A 34 10.79 9.60 -8.73
C GLN A 34 11.87 8.60 -9.12
N ASN A 35 12.52 8.81 -10.26
CA ASN A 35 13.72 8.06 -10.61
C ASN A 35 14.85 8.40 -9.63
N CYS A 36 15.62 7.40 -9.22
CA CYS A 36 16.76 7.60 -8.33
C CYS A 36 18.01 6.78 -8.69
N GLY A 37 18.01 6.19 -9.88
CA GLY A 37 19.21 5.62 -10.49
C GLY A 37 19.48 6.27 -11.84
N GLU A 38 20.74 6.31 -12.23
CA GLU A 38 21.14 6.47 -13.62
C GLU A 38 20.45 5.34 -14.42
N ASP A 39 19.87 5.66 -15.58
CA ASP A 39 19.12 4.74 -16.46
C ASP A 39 17.65 4.41 -16.10
N ASN A 40 17.01 5.09 -15.14
CA ASN A 40 15.60 4.84 -14.76
C ASN A 40 15.31 3.38 -14.30
N ILE A 41 16.35 2.62 -13.97
CA ILE A 41 16.24 1.23 -13.53
C ILE A 41 15.56 1.14 -12.16
N PHE A 42 15.73 2.18 -11.34
CA PHE A 42 15.18 2.25 -9.98
C PHE A 42 14.30 3.47 -9.78
N LEU A 43 13.20 3.24 -9.05
CA LEU A 43 12.28 4.25 -8.58
C LEU A 43 12.38 4.36 -7.07
N CYS A 44 12.49 5.59 -6.58
CA CYS A 44 12.39 5.90 -5.17
C CYS A 44 10.99 6.43 -4.88
N ILE A 45 10.37 5.84 -3.88
CA ILE A 45 9.10 6.27 -3.31
C ILE A 45 9.39 6.94 -1.98
N THR A 46 8.94 8.18 -1.82
CA THR A 46 9.09 8.92 -0.57
C THR A 46 7.74 9.30 0.02
N ASN A 47 7.66 9.30 1.35
CA ASN A 47 6.58 9.90 2.12
C ASN A 47 7.18 10.80 3.19
N ASP A 48 7.30 12.09 2.87
CA ASP A 48 7.98 13.07 3.72
C ASP A 48 7.33 13.18 5.09
N GLY A 49 5.99 13.09 5.16
CA GLY A 49 5.23 13.18 6.41
C GLY A 49 5.46 12.00 7.37
N LEU A 50 5.85 10.84 6.84
CA LEU A 50 6.21 9.67 7.62
C LEU A 50 7.71 9.45 7.72
N LYS A 51 8.52 10.25 7.03
CA LYS A 51 9.94 9.99 6.79
C LYS A 51 10.13 8.53 6.35
N ILE A 52 9.50 8.17 5.23
CA ILE A 52 9.71 6.85 4.59
C ILE A 52 10.32 7.05 3.22
N LYS A 53 11.36 6.27 2.91
CA LYS A 53 12.01 6.18 1.60
C LYS A 53 12.10 4.70 1.24
N TYR A 54 11.67 4.37 0.04
CA TYR A 54 11.64 3.00 -0.44
C TYR A 54 12.14 2.94 -1.88
N GLN A 55 13.06 2.02 -2.17
CA GLN A 55 13.55 1.76 -3.52
C GLN A 55 12.82 0.57 -4.15
N SER A 56 12.35 0.77 -5.37
CA SER A 56 11.65 -0.20 -6.22
C SER A 56 12.32 -0.28 -7.58
N PHE A 57 11.99 -1.30 -8.37
CA PHE A 57 12.35 -1.34 -9.78
C PHE A 57 11.51 -0.36 -10.61
N GLY A 58 12.08 0.14 -11.71
CA GLY A 58 11.44 1.06 -12.66
C GLY A 58 10.21 0.49 -13.38
N GLY A 59 10.17 -0.82 -13.59
CA GLY A 59 9.06 -1.51 -14.27
C GLY A 59 7.82 -1.77 -13.39
N PHE A 60 7.60 -0.98 -12.34
CA PHE A 60 6.46 -1.10 -11.44
C PHE A 60 5.44 0.00 -11.64
N ASP A 61 4.18 -0.40 -11.71
CA ASP A 61 3.04 0.49 -11.55
C ASP A 61 2.66 0.58 -10.07
N PHE A 62 2.28 1.79 -9.63
CA PHE A 62 1.93 2.03 -8.23
C PHE A 62 0.49 2.49 -8.05
N ALA A 63 -0.09 2.09 -6.92
CA ALA A 63 -1.32 2.69 -6.43
C ALA A 63 -1.13 3.25 -5.02
N LYS A 64 -1.64 4.47 -4.84
CA LYS A 64 -1.67 5.24 -3.61
C LYS A 64 -3.10 5.40 -3.09
N ASN A 65 -4.09 4.99 -3.86
CA ASN A 65 -5.49 5.05 -3.48
C ASN A 65 -6.30 3.93 -4.14
N SER A 66 -7.55 3.82 -3.72
CA SER A 66 -8.46 2.78 -4.19
C SER A 66 -8.79 2.89 -5.69
N LYS A 67 -8.78 4.09 -6.27
CA LYS A 67 -9.09 4.32 -7.68
C LYS A 67 -7.96 3.80 -8.56
N GLU A 68 -6.72 4.14 -8.23
CA GLU A 68 -5.51 3.63 -8.89
C GLU A 68 -5.40 2.12 -8.75
N TYR A 69 -5.62 1.58 -7.55
CA TYR A 69 -5.54 0.14 -7.32
C TYR A 69 -6.52 -0.64 -8.21
N LYS A 70 -7.76 -0.15 -8.36
CA LYS A 70 -8.76 -0.79 -9.24
C LYS A 70 -8.33 -0.79 -10.72
N LYS A 71 -7.59 0.23 -11.17
CA LYS A 71 -7.04 0.28 -12.53
C LYS A 71 -5.94 -0.77 -12.74
N LEU A 72 -5.08 -0.97 -11.74
CA LEU A 72 -3.99 -1.96 -11.80
C LEU A 72 -4.49 -3.40 -11.61
N LYS A 73 -5.45 -3.59 -10.70
CA LYS A 73 -6.07 -4.87 -10.36
C LYS A 73 -7.58 -4.85 -10.64
N VAL A 74 -7.91 -4.97 -11.92
CA VAL A 74 -9.32 -5.11 -12.36
C VAL A 74 -9.95 -6.33 -11.68
N GLY A 75 -11.09 -6.14 -11.03
CA GLY A 75 -11.92 -7.21 -10.45
C GLY A 75 -11.42 -7.87 -9.17
N LYS A 76 -10.20 -7.57 -8.68
CA LYS A 76 -9.66 -8.23 -7.47
C LYS A 76 -9.91 -7.41 -6.20
N LYS A 77 -10.44 -8.08 -5.15
CA LYS A 77 -10.51 -7.50 -3.81
C LYS A 77 -9.11 -7.18 -3.28
N ARG A 78 -9.00 -6.12 -2.48
CA ARG A 78 -7.75 -5.76 -1.80
C ARG A 78 -7.45 -6.81 -0.72
N LYS A 79 -6.18 -7.23 -0.64
CA LYS A 79 -5.73 -8.26 0.31
C LYS A 79 -5.42 -7.70 1.71
N PHE A 80 -5.00 -6.43 1.78
CA PHE A 80 -4.55 -5.78 3.01
C PHE A 80 -5.39 -4.53 3.34
N LYS A 81 -5.26 -4.06 4.59
CA LYS A 81 -5.70 -2.74 5.08
C LYS A 81 -4.49 -1.88 5.40
N ASN A 82 -4.70 -0.59 5.71
CA ASN A 82 -3.65 0.39 6.01
C ASN A 82 -2.50 0.43 5.00
N ILE A 83 -2.82 0.26 3.72
CA ILE A 83 -1.84 0.25 2.64
C ILE A 83 -1.28 1.66 2.48
N LEU A 84 0.02 1.82 2.70
CA LEU A 84 0.74 3.04 2.35
C LEU A 84 0.98 3.07 0.83
N LEU A 85 1.46 1.97 0.25
CA LEU A 85 1.73 1.84 -1.18
C LEU A 85 1.41 0.43 -1.65
N TYR A 86 0.87 0.31 -2.86
CA TYR A 86 0.83 -0.94 -3.62
C TYR A 86 1.70 -0.81 -4.86
N GLY A 87 2.52 -1.82 -5.14
CA GLY A 87 3.32 -1.92 -6.36
C GLY A 87 3.05 -3.24 -7.09
N GLN A 88 2.93 -3.17 -8.41
CA GLN A 88 2.81 -4.35 -9.27
C GLN A 88 3.69 -4.22 -10.50
N SER A 89 4.29 -5.33 -10.91
CA SER A 89 4.94 -5.45 -12.21
C SER A 89 4.40 -6.64 -12.96
N LYS A 90 3.93 -6.42 -14.20
CA LYS A 90 3.56 -7.48 -15.13
C LYS A 90 4.79 -8.18 -15.71
N ILE A 91 5.91 -7.47 -15.83
CA ILE A 91 7.16 -7.97 -16.45
C ILE A 91 7.76 -9.08 -15.60
N ILE A 92 7.96 -8.83 -14.31
CA ILE A 92 8.52 -9.83 -13.38
C ILE A 92 7.44 -10.59 -12.58
N ASN A 93 6.18 -10.46 -13.02
CA ASN A 93 4.99 -11.11 -12.47
C ASN A 93 4.95 -11.13 -10.92
N THR A 94 5.03 -9.95 -10.31
CA THR A 94 5.01 -9.83 -8.85
C THR A 94 4.20 -8.63 -8.38
N GLU A 95 3.83 -8.67 -7.10
CA GLU A 95 3.20 -7.58 -6.40
C GLU A 95 3.78 -7.45 -5.00
N TYR A 96 3.79 -6.22 -4.49
CA TYR A 96 4.13 -5.95 -3.10
C TYR A 96 3.30 -4.82 -2.52
N TYR A 97 3.31 -4.75 -1.20
CA TYR A 97 2.64 -3.73 -0.41
C TYR A 97 3.60 -3.16 0.62
N ILE A 98 3.50 -1.85 0.84
CA ILE A 98 4.03 -1.20 2.05
C ILE A 98 2.82 -0.90 2.93
N LEU A 99 2.83 -1.43 4.15
CA LEU A 99 1.70 -1.41 5.07
C LEU A 99 2.09 -0.68 6.36
N ILE A 100 1.15 0.10 6.90
CA ILE A 100 1.28 0.73 8.23
C ILE A 100 0.48 -0.08 9.23
N ASP A 101 1.06 -0.36 10.40
CA ASP A 101 0.40 -1.10 11.48
C ASP A 101 -0.24 -2.41 10.99
N ASN A 102 0.54 -3.23 10.28
CA ASN A 102 0.02 -4.47 9.72
C ASN A 102 -0.29 -5.49 10.82
N LYS A 103 -1.58 -5.65 11.14
CA LYS A 103 -2.04 -6.57 12.20
C LYS A 103 -2.16 -8.02 11.74
N GLU A 104 -2.17 -8.29 10.43
CA GLU A 104 -2.46 -9.63 9.90
C GLU A 104 -1.51 -10.01 8.75
N LYS A 105 -0.81 -11.13 8.91
CA LYS A 105 0.02 -11.71 7.85
C LYS A 105 -0.84 -12.66 7.01
N LYS A 106 -1.11 -12.27 5.77
CA LYS A 106 -1.80 -13.09 4.76
C LYS A 106 -0.86 -14.15 4.17
N THR A 107 -1.40 -15.34 3.92
CA THR A 107 -0.69 -16.42 3.21
C THR A 107 -0.34 -16.02 1.78
N GLY A 108 0.73 -16.61 1.23
CA GLY A 108 1.24 -16.28 -0.11
C GLY A 108 2.04 -14.98 -0.20
N PHE A 109 2.47 -14.44 0.95
CA PHE A 109 3.36 -13.29 1.05
C PHE A 109 4.49 -13.54 2.04
N VAL A 110 5.66 -12.97 1.76
CA VAL A 110 6.78 -12.88 2.68
C VAL A 110 6.88 -11.44 3.17
N TYR A 111 7.30 -11.26 4.43
CA TYR A 111 7.26 -9.97 5.12
C TYR A 111 8.64 -9.56 5.61
N LYS A 112 8.94 -8.26 5.51
CA LYS A 112 9.97 -7.60 6.32
C LYS A 112 9.28 -6.53 7.15
N ASP A 113 9.38 -6.66 8.47
CA ASP A 113 8.83 -5.71 9.42
C ASP A 113 9.93 -4.78 9.91
N THR A 114 9.61 -3.51 10.13
CA THR A 114 10.49 -2.52 10.74
C THR A 114 9.66 -1.45 11.47
N ILE A 115 10.31 -0.58 12.23
CA ILE A 115 9.69 0.55 12.91
C ILE A 115 10.42 1.81 12.45
N ILE A 116 9.69 2.73 11.81
CA ILE A 116 10.23 4.02 11.37
C ILE A 116 9.49 5.11 12.12
N ASN A 117 10.23 5.96 12.86
CA ASN A 117 9.66 7.05 13.66
C ASN A 117 8.50 6.59 14.58
N LYS A 118 8.67 5.46 15.28
CA LYS A 118 7.66 4.80 16.14
C LYS A 118 6.43 4.26 15.41
N ILE A 119 6.46 4.20 14.07
CA ILE A 119 5.38 3.66 13.25
C ILE A 119 5.80 2.27 12.74
N PRO A 120 5.09 1.20 13.11
CA PRO A 120 5.27 -0.12 12.52
C PRO A 120 5.00 -0.12 11.02
N ILE A 121 5.99 -0.54 10.23
CA ILE A 121 5.91 -0.68 8.78
C ILE A 121 6.20 -2.14 8.41
N SER A 122 5.39 -2.69 7.51
CA SER A 122 5.64 -4.00 6.91
C SER A 122 5.74 -3.88 5.40
N VAL A 123 6.78 -4.45 4.81
CA VAL A 123 6.86 -4.72 3.38
C VAL A 123 6.41 -6.15 3.15
N ALA A 124 5.32 -6.33 2.39
CA ALA A 124 4.78 -7.65 2.05
C ALA A 124 4.96 -7.91 0.55
N VAL A 125 5.73 -8.92 0.19
CA VAL A 125 6.02 -9.29 -1.21
C VAL A 125 5.40 -10.64 -1.53
N ASN A 126 4.78 -10.78 -2.71
CA ASN A 126 4.21 -12.05 -3.16
C ASN A 126 5.27 -13.17 -3.13
N ASP A 127 4.97 -14.26 -2.44
CA ASP A 127 5.91 -15.35 -2.21
C ASP A 127 6.30 -16.09 -3.51
N SER A 128 5.42 -16.08 -4.51
CA SER A 128 5.69 -16.66 -5.83
C SER A 128 6.72 -15.89 -6.66
N SER A 129 7.19 -14.73 -6.17
CA SER A 129 8.23 -13.94 -6.86
C SER A 129 9.57 -14.67 -6.81
N ASN A 130 10.37 -14.53 -7.89
CA ASN A 130 11.73 -15.03 -7.90
C ASN A 130 12.54 -14.50 -6.71
N LYS A 131 13.41 -15.34 -6.14
CA LYS A 131 14.19 -15.06 -4.94
C LYS A 131 14.91 -13.70 -4.97
N ILE A 132 15.59 -13.37 -6.07
CA ILE A 132 16.37 -12.12 -6.18
C ILE A 132 15.45 -10.90 -6.11
N ASN A 133 14.37 -10.89 -6.88
CA ASN A 133 13.39 -9.79 -6.88
C ASN A 133 12.71 -9.65 -5.53
N LYS A 134 12.38 -10.79 -4.89
CA LYS A 134 11.78 -10.83 -3.56
C LYS A 134 12.69 -10.23 -2.51
N GLU A 135 13.96 -10.64 -2.48
CA GLU A 135 14.96 -10.12 -1.54
C GLU A 135 15.22 -8.63 -1.74
N PHE A 136 15.32 -8.18 -2.99
CA PHE A 136 15.47 -6.75 -3.30
C PHE A 136 14.31 -5.93 -2.76
N LEU A 137 13.06 -6.33 -3.07
CA LEU A 137 11.87 -5.61 -2.63
C LEU A 137 11.74 -5.63 -1.10
N LEU A 138 11.99 -6.76 -0.45
CA LEU A 138 11.97 -6.84 1.02
C LEU A 138 12.98 -5.86 1.64
N LYS A 139 14.14 -5.66 1.03
CA LYS A 139 15.18 -4.73 1.51
C LYS A 139 15.00 -3.29 1.03
N GLY A 140 13.94 -2.98 0.28
CA GLY A 140 13.78 -1.67 -0.35
C GLY A 140 13.58 -0.48 0.60
N LEU A 141 13.19 -0.70 1.86
CA LEU A 141 13.12 0.39 2.86
C LEU A 141 14.54 0.88 3.18
N LEU A 142 14.78 2.16 2.94
CA LEU A 142 16.05 2.84 3.19
C LEU A 142 15.95 3.68 4.47
N ASP A 143 17.04 3.72 5.22
CA ASP A 143 17.15 4.61 6.38
C ASP A 143 17.35 6.07 5.91
N PHE A 144 16.89 7.03 6.72
CA PHE A 144 17.02 8.46 6.41
C PHE A 144 18.38 9.04 6.78
N ASP A 145 19.21 8.26 7.47
CA ASP A 145 20.47 8.70 8.08
C ASP A 145 21.71 8.31 7.23
N GLU A 146 21.51 7.90 5.97
CA GLU A 146 22.58 7.75 4.94
C GLU A 146 22.53 8.87 3.89
#